data_AF-A0A061SGH6-F1
#
_entry.id   AF-A0A061SGH6-F1
#
_cell.length_a   1.000
_cell.length_b   1.000
_cell.length_c   1.000
_cell.angle_alpha   90.00
_cell.angle_beta   90.00
_cell.angle_gamma   90.00
#
_symmetry.space_group_name_H-M   'P 1'
#
loop_
_entity.id
_entity.type
_entity.pdbx_description
1 polymer ?
#
loop_
_entity_poly.entity_id
_entity_poly.type
_entity_poly.pdbx_seq_one_letter_code
_entity_poly.pdbx_strand_id
1 'polypeptide(L)' 'MSSNAYNLRNPAVKRILQEVKELERHGSSDFIARAIEDNIFEWHFVLRGSSGTPYEGGVYHGRIL' A
#
# COMPACT_ATOMS: atom_id res chain seq x y z
N MET A 1 -9.73 17.82 8.02
CA MET A 1 -8.82 16.68 7.91
C MET A 1 -7.62 16.98 8.78
N SER A 2 -7.58 16.39 9.97
CA SER A 2 -6.57 16.65 10.99
C SER A 2 -5.25 16.00 10.59
N SER A 3 -4.33 16.80 10.06
CA SER A 3 -2.95 16.39 9.81
C SER A 3 -2.26 16.10 11.14
N ASN A 4 -2.27 14.83 11.57
CA ASN A 4 -1.35 14.38 12.61
C ASN A 4 0.04 14.42 11.97
N ALA A 5 0.83 15.44 12.29
CA ALA A 5 2.18 15.58 11.76
C ALA A 5 3.03 14.41 12.29
N TYR A 6 3.25 13.40 11.45
CA TYR A 6 4.08 12.25 11.82
C TYR A 6 5.48 12.71 12.23
N ASN A 7 6.09 12.03 13.21
CA ASN A 7 7.46 12.31 13.58
C ASN A 7 8.41 11.87 12.45
N LEU A 8 8.76 12.80 11.57
CA LEU A 8 9.68 12.57 10.46
C LEU A 8 11.10 12.22 10.91
N ARG A 9 11.45 12.29 12.20
CA ARG A 9 12.74 11.77 12.69
C ARG A 9 12.72 10.26 12.90
N ASN A 10 11.54 9.64 12.98
CA ASN A 10 11.43 8.19 13.09
C ASN A 10 11.81 7.53 11.75
N PRO A 11 12.83 6.64 11.73
CA PRO A 11 13.23 5.94 10.51
C PRO A 11 12.09 5.14 9.85
N ALA A 12 11.18 4.55 10.63
CA ALA A 12 10.04 3.79 10.11
C ALA A 12 9.06 4.71 9.38
N VAL A 13 8.75 5.89 9.95
CA VAL A 13 7.90 6.90 9.31
C VAL A 13 8.51 7.35 7.98
N LYS A 14 9.82 7.66 7.96
CA LYS A 14 10.51 8.05 6.72
C LYS A 14 10.42 6.94 5.67
N ARG A 15 10.65 5.69 6.07
CA ARG A 15 10.61 4.55 5.16
C ARG A 15 9.23 4.37 4.55
N ILE A 16 8.19 4.36 5.38
CA ILE A 16 6.79 4.21 4.94
C ILE A 16 6.41 5.31 3.94
N LEU A 17 6.72 6.58 4.25
CA LEU A 17 6.41 7.69 3.36
C LEU A 17 7.19 7.64 2.03
N GLN A 18 8.39 7.05 2.03
CA GLN A 18 9.15 6.82 0.82
C GLN A 18 8.53 5.70 -0.03
N GLU A 19 8.17 4.57 0.59
CA GLU A 19 7.51 3.44 -0.09
C GLU A 19 6.17 3.86 -0.72
N VAL A 20 5.36 4.68 -0.03
CA VAL A 20 4.12 5.25 -0.60
C VAL A 20 4.43 6.02 -1.88
N LYS A 21 5.43 6.90 -1.86
CA LYS A 21 5.83 7.67 -3.06
C LYS A 21 6.37 6.78 -4.17
N GLU A 22 7.10 5.73 -3.84
CA GLU A 22 7.67 4.80 -4.82
C GLU A 22 6.58 3.99 -5.50
N LEU A 23 5.57 3.52 -4.75
CA LEU A 23 4.40 2.82 -5.28
C LEU A 23 3.50 3.71 -6.14
N GLU A 24 3.33 4.99 -5.76
CA GLU A 24 2.59 5.95 -6.58
C GLU A 24 3.30 6.25 -7.92
N ARG A 25 4.63 6.21 -7.93
CA ARG A 25 5.43 6.43 -9.15
C ARG A 25 5.49 5.19 -10.03
N HIS A 26 5.56 4.00 -9.43
CA HIS A 26 5.72 2.73 -10.13
C HIS A 26 4.46 1.89 -9.96
N GLY A 27 3.40 2.31 -10.66
CA GLY A 27 2.16 1.53 -10.72
C GLY A 27 2.40 0.14 -11.31
N SER A 28 1.72 -0.86 -10.76
CA SER A 28 1.66 -2.22 -11.29
C SER A 28 0.25 -2.54 -11.78
N SER A 29 0.13 -3.33 -12.85
CA SER A 29 -1.15 -3.91 -13.27
C SER A 29 -1.62 -5.02 -12.33
N ASP A 30 -0.67 -5.65 -11.64
CA ASP A 30 -0.90 -6.91 -10.94
C ASP A 30 -1.29 -6.68 -9.48
N PHE A 31 -0.92 -5.52 -8.93
CA PHE A 31 -1.27 -5.13 -7.57
C PHE A 31 -1.42 -3.62 -7.38
N ILE A 32 -2.16 -3.28 -6.34
CA ILE A 32 -2.26 -1.91 -5.80
C ILE A 32 -2.04 -2.01 -4.30
N ALA A 33 -1.25 -1.12 -3.72
CA ALA A 33 -1.09 -1.00 -2.27
C ALA A 33 -1.14 0.47 -1.87
N ARG A 34 -1.87 0.79 -0.79
CA ARG A 34 -1.96 2.14 -0.23
C ARG A 34 -2.01 2.11 1.29
N ALA A 35 -1.28 3.01 1.91
CA ALA A 35 -1.43 3.32 3.32
C ALA A 35 -2.73 4.10 3.56
N ILE A 36 -3.37 3.89 4.71
CA ILE A 36 -4.55 4.67 5.11
C ILE A 36 -4.12 6.07 5.54
N GLU A 37 -4.84 7.10 5.08
CA GLU A 37 -4.49 8.51 5.33
C GLU A 37 -4.44 8.84 6.83
N ASP A 38 -5.35 8.25 7.62
CA ASP A 38 -5.41 8.47 9.07
C ASP A 38 -4.33 7.66 9.84
N ASN A 39 -3.79 6.60 9.24
CA ASN A 39 -2.79 5.73 9.87
C ASN A 39 -1.86 5.09 8.82
N ILE A 40 -0.68 5.68 8.62
CA ILE A 40 0.29 5.19 7.62
C ILE A 40 0.90 3.81 7.93
N PHE A 41 0.67 3.27 9.13
CA PHE A 41 1.08 1.91 9.48
C PHE A 41 0.06 0.86 9.04
N GLU A 42 -1.19 1.28 8.78
CA GLU A 42 -2.22 0.42 8.25
C GLU A 42 -2.26 0.53 6.73
N TRP A 43 -2.22 -0.62 6.06
CA TRP A 43 -2.21 -0.68 4.60
C TRP A 43 -3.35 -1.54 4.10
N HIS A 44 -3.88 -1.12 2.95
CA HIS A 44 -4.76 -1.93 2.14
C HIS A 44 -4.07 -2.24 0.83
N PHE A 45 -4.25 -3.46 0.34
CA PHE A 45 -3.76 -3.84 -0.97
C PHE A 45 -4.78 -4.69 -1.72
N VAL A 46 -4.61 -4.72 -3.03
CA VAL A 46 -5.35 -5.56 -3.96
C VAL A 46 -4.34 -6.32 -4.81
N LEU A 47 -4.49 -7.63 -4.90
CA LEU A 47 -3.77 -8.50 -5.84
C LEU A 47 -4.72 -9.01 -6.91
N ARG A 48 -4.27 -9.02 -8.16
CA ARG A 48 -4.94 -9.75 -9.24
C ARG A 48 -4.42 -11.18 -9.29
N GLY A 49 -5.31 -12.13 -9.49
CA GLY A 49 -4.89 -13.51 -9.73
C GLY A 49 -4.17 -13.63 -11.07
N SER A 50 -3.00 -14.28 -11.05
CA SER A 50 -2.16 -14.45 -12.23
C SER A 50 -2.84 -15.30 -13.31
N SER A 51 -2.59 -14.95 -14.57
CA SER A 51 -3.05 -15.73 -15.73
C SER A 51 -2.48 -17.15 -15.72
N GLY A 52 -3.27 -18.12 -16.15
CA GLY A 52 -2.90 -19.53 -16.20
C GLY A 52 -2.97 -20.24 -14.85
N THR A 53 -3.53 -19.59 -13.82
CA THR A 53 -3.73 -20.20 -12.50
C THR A 53 -5.22 -20.35 -12.20
N PRO A 54 -5.62 -21.20 -11.24
CA PRO A 54 -7.00 -21.26 -10.77
C PRO A 54 -7.54 -19.95 -10.19
N TYR A 55 -6.68 -18.97 -9.95
CA TYR A 55 -7.01 -17.66 -9.40
C TYR A 55 -7.20 -16.60 -10.48
N GLU A 56 -6.96 -16.92 -11.75
CA GLU A 56 -7.09 -15.99 -12.87
C GLU A 56 -8.45 -15.28 -12.85
N GLY A 57 -8.44 -13.96 -13.05
CA GLY A 57 -9.63 -13.10 -12.96
C GLY A 57 -10.06 -12.77 -11.53
N GLY A 58 -9.45 -13.38 -10.51
CA GLY A 58 -9.68 -13.07 -9.11
C GLY A 58 -9.12 -11.71 -8.70
N VAL A 59 -9.80 -11.08 -7.73
CA VAL A 59 -9.39 -9.82 -7.10
C VAL A 59 -9.37 -10.03 -5.59
N TYR A 60 -8.19 -9.93 -5.00
CA TYR A 60 -7.96 -10.28 -3.59
C TYR A 60 -7.58 -9.03 -2.82
N HIS A 61 -8.46 -8.60 -1.93
CA HIS A 61 -8.23 -7.47 -1.04
C HIS A 61 -7.62 -7.96 0.27
N GLY A 62 -6.60 -7.25 0.77
CA GLY A 62 -5.93 -7.57 2.02
C GLY A 62 -5.59 -6.32 2.83
N ARG A 63 -5.24 -6.56 4.09
CA ARG A 63 -4.83 -5.54 5.06
C ARG A 63 -3.52 -5.94 5.74
N ILE A 64 -2.69 -4.96 6.06
CA ILE A 64 -1.50 -5.10 6.91
C ILE A 64 -1.69 -4.18 8.11
N LEU A 65 -1.48 -4.72 9.32
CA LEU A 65 -1.72 -4.08 10.62
C LEU A 65 -0.43 -3.97 11.43
#